data_AF-A0AAD4EPL1-F1
#
_entry.id   AF-A0AAD4EPL1-F1
#
_cell.length_a   1.000
_cell.length_b   1.000
_cell.length_c   1.000
_cell.angle_alpha   90.00
_cell.angle_beta   90.00
_cell.angle_gamma   90.00
#
_symmetry.space_group_name_H-M   'P 1'
#
loop_
_entity.id
_entity.type
_entity.pdbx_description
1 polymer ?
#
loop_
_entity_poly.entity_id
_entity_poly.type
_entity_poly.pdbx_seq_one_letter_code
_entity_poly.pdbx_strand_id
1 'polypeptide(L)'
;MNILQDIESPVVVPGLTLGDAISRFLGVNVGTPLQRKLSKLVMLLFGVAVVCALIVLGANRFHTSQEVIIYAVATGLSMIPASIVVVLTITMAAGTKRMVQRHIIVRNLKSLEVLDAVTDICSDKTGTLTQGKMVARGAWITGLCFA
;
A
#
# COMPACT_ATOMS: atom_id res chain seq x y z
N MET A 1 -0.79 5.25 23.27
CA MET A 1 -0.01 4.89 22.07
C MET A 1 -1.02 4.35 21.06
N ASN A 2 -1.43 5.21 20.13
CA ASN A 2 -2.75 5.18 19.49
C ASN A 2 -2.83 4.18 18.32
N ILE A 3 -3.20 2.93 18.61
CA ILE A 3 -3.40 1.86 17.62
C ILE A 3 -4.71 2.04 16.82
N LEU A 4 -5.66 2.83 17.33
CA LEU A 4 -6.95 3.07 16.68
C LEU A 4 -6.94 4.23 15.66
N GLN A 5 -5.83 4.96 15.50
CA GLN A 5 -5.79 6.14 14.64
C GLN A 5 -5.39 5.85 13.18
N ASP A 6 -5.01 4.60 12.87
CA ASP A 6 -4.70 4.15 11.49
C ASP A 6 -5.87 3.41 10.81
N ILE A 7 -6.93 3.06 11.56
CA ILE A 7 -8.11 2.31 11.06
C ILE A 7 -9.30 3.24 10.76
N GLU A 8 -9.32 4.43 11.35
CA GLU A 8 -10.27 5.46 10.99
C GLU A 8 -9.66 6.32 9.87
N SER A 9 -10.43 6.49 8.79
CA SER A 9 -10.25 7.49 7.74
C SER A 9 -9.50 8.73 8.21
N PRO A 10 -8.67 9.39 7.36
CA PRO A 10 -8.06 10.66 7.74
C PRO A 10 -9.20 11.59 8.15
N VAL A 11 -9.25 11.90 9.46
CA VAL A 11 -10.16 12.89 10.03
C VAL A 11 -9.91 14.15 9.23
N VAL A 12 -10.87 14.44 8.36
CA VAL A 12 -10.87 15.63 7.53
C VAL A 12 -11.01 16.79 8.50
N VAL A 13 -9.89 17.43 8.83
CA VAL A 13 -9.94 18.76 9.42
C VAL A 13 -10.54 19.65 8.34
N PRO A 14 -11.75 20.22 8.53
CA PRO A 14 -12.36 21.06 7.52
C PRO A 14 -11.70 22.43 7.61
N GLY A 15 -10.56 22.58 6.94
CA GLY A 15 -9.71 23.77 7.09
C GLY A 15 -8.75 23.98 5.93
N LEU A 16 -9.29 24.25 4.74
CA LEU A 16 -8.72 25.10 3.68
C LEU A 16 -7.20 25.09 3.42
N THR A 17 -6.52 23.95 3.34
CA THR A 17 -5.18 23.87 2.74
C THR A 17 -5.30 23.39 1.29
N LEU A 18 -5.09 24.30 0.32
CA LEU A 18 -5.03 23.96 -1.11
C LEU A 18 -4.10 22.77 -1.39
N GLY A 19 -3.03 22.64 -0.59
CA GLY A 19 -2.08 21.53 -0.64
C GLY A 19 -2.69 20.16 -0.30
N ASP A 20 -3.68 20.09 0.58
CA ASP A 20 -4.37 18.85 0.92
C ASP A 20 -5.37 18.44 -0.16
N ALA A 21 -6.01 19.42 -0.81
CA ALA A 21 -6.86 19.16 -1.97
C ALA A 21 -6.04 18.62 -3.15
N ILE A 22 -4.88 19.24 -3.43
CA ILE A 22 -3.95 18.79 -4.47
C ILE A 22 -3.39 17.40 -4.13
N SER A 23 -3.00 17.15 -2.87
CA SER A 23 -2.49 15.84 -2.45
C SER A 23 -3.56 14.73 -2.45
N ARG A 24 -4.82 15.09 -2.18
CA ARG A 24 -5.97 14.18 -2.34
C ARG A 24 -6.25 13.87 -3.80
N PHE A 25 -6.24 14.90 -4.67
CA PHE A 25 -6.43 14.73 -6.11
C PHE A 25 -5.30 13.88 -6.74
N LEU A 26 -4.07 14.08 -6.29
CA LEU A 26 -2.90 13.28 -6.67
C LEU A 26 -2.85 11.90 -5.99
N GLY A 27 -3.84 11.56 -5.13
CA GLY A 27 -3.97 10.23 -4.54
C GLY A 27 -2.84 9.82 -3.58
N VAL A 28 -2.09 10.78 -3.01
CA VAL A 28 -0.92 10.48 -2.18
C VAL A 28 -1.32 10.08 -0.75
N ASN A 29 -2.48 10.55 -0.28
CA ASN A 29 -2.92 10.39 1.11
C ASN A 29 -4.09 9.40 1.29
N VAL A 30 -4.55 8.77 0.21
CA VAL A 30 -5.72 7.87 0.22
C VAL A 30 -5.29 6.52 -0.34
N GLY A 31 -5.51 5.45 0.41
CA GLY A 31 -5.17 4.08 -0.01
C GLY A 31 -4.21 3.36 0.93
N THR A 32 -3.78 2.17 0.48
CA THR A 32 -2.93 1.23 1.24
C THR A 32 -1.46 1.71 1.30
N PRO A 33 -0.63 1.29 2.28
CA PRO A 33 0.75 1.78 2.44
C PRO A 33 1.64 1.69 1.18
N LEU A 34 1.54 0.63 0.39
CA LEU A 34 2.21 0.47 -0.90
C LEU A 34 1.63 1.42 -1.95
N GLN A 35 0.30 1.61 -2.00
CA GLN A 35 -0.29 2.61 -2.91
C GLN A 35 0.29 3.99 -2.63
N ARG A 36 0.45 4.36 -1.36
CA ARG A 36 1.11 5.62 -0.97
C ARG A 36 2.56 5.68 -1.44
N LYS A 37 3.33 4.58 -1.28
CA LYS A 37 4.72 4.50 -1.75
C LYS A 37 4.83 4.60 -3.28
N LEU A 38 3.94 3.92 -4.01
CA LEU A 38 3.87 3.99 -5.47
C LEU A 38 3.48 5.39 -5.95
N SER A 39 2.48 6.02 -5.33
CA SER A 39 2.10 7.41 -5.65
C SER A 39 3.26 8.38 -5.43
N LYS A 40 4.04 8.21 -4.36
CA LYS A 40 5.26 9.01 -4.12
C LYS A 40 6.34 8.77 -5.19
N LEU A 41 6.53 7.53 -5.61
CA LEU A 41 7.49 7.17 -6.67
C LEU A 41 7.06 7.79 -8.02
N VAL A 42 5.78 7.71 -8.37
CA VAL A 42 5.23 8.33 -9.58
C VAL A 42 5.39 9.85 -9.54
N MET A 43 5.14 10.48 -8.39
CA MET A 43 5.34 11.92 -8.22
C MET A 43 6.81 12.33 -8.41
N LEU A 44 7.75 11.51 -7.90
CA LEU A 44 9.18 11.74 -8.11
C LEU A 44 9.56 11.59 -9.60
N LEU A 45 9.12 10.51 -10.25
CA LEU A 45 9.35 10.30 -11.68
C LEU A 45 8.76 11.42 -12.54
N PHE A 46 7.57 11.91 -12.17
CA PHE A 46 6.95 13.05 -12.84
C PHE A 46 7.76 14.34 -12.67
N GLY A 47 8.33 14.58 -11.48
CA GLY A 47 9.25 15.70 -11.27
C GLY A 47 10.49 15.61 -12.18
N VAL A 48 11.12 14.43 -12.24
CA VAL A 48 12.28 14.19 -13.12
C VAL A 48 11.90 14.36 -14.60
N ALA A 49 10.72 13.86 -14.99
CA ALA A 49 10.20 13.98 -16.35
C ALA A 49 10.09 15.43 -16.82
N VAL A 50 9.54 16.30 -15.96
CA VAL A 50 9.39 17.73 -16.26
C VAL A 50 10.75 18.40 -16.42
N VAL A 51 11.72 18.08 -15.55
CA VAL A 51 13.09 18.61 -15.66
C VAL A 51 13.74 18.17 -16.97
N CYS A 52 13.65 16.88 -17.33
CA CYS A 52 14.16 16.37 -18.60
C CYS A 52 13.48 17.04 -19.80
N ALA A 53 12.16 17.25 -19.75
CA ALA A 53 11.42 17.93 -20.81
C ALA A 53 11.91 19.38 -21.01
N LEU A 54 12.14 20.14 -19.93
CA LEU A 54 12.68 21.50 -19.99
C LEU A 54 14.08 21.53 -20.62
N ILE A 55 14.94 20.56 -20.29
CA ILE A 55 16.29 20.45 -20.86
C ILE A 55 16.21 20.22 -22.38
N VAL A 56 15.35 19.31 -22.82
CA VAL A 56 15.17 19.00 -24.27
C VAL A 56 14.62 20.21 -25.02
N LEU A 57 13.65 20.92 -24.44
CA LEU A 57 13.05 22.12 -25.04
C LEU A 57 14.06 23.28 -25.15
N GLY A 58 14.88 23.47 -24.12
CA GLY A 58 15.98 24.43 -24.12
C GLY A 58 17.08 24.11 -25.14
N ALA A 59 17.45 22.82 -25.26
CA ALA A 59 18.43 22.36 -26.24
C ALA A 59 17.96 22.58 -27.69
N ASN A 60 16.66 22.48 -27.93
CA ASN A 60 16.07 22.59 -29.25
C ASN A 60 15.66 24.03 -29.66
N ARG A 61 16.10 25.07 -28.92
CA ARG A 61 15.87 26.49 -29.27
C ARG A 61 14.40 26.81 -29.62
N PHE A 62 13.46 26.10 -29.01
CA PHE A 62 12.01 26.20 -29.27
C PHE A 62 11.58 25.99 -30.75
N HIS A 63 12.38 25.31 -31.57
CA HIS A 63 12.01 25.00 -32.96
C HIS A 63 11.29 23.65 -33.06
N THR A 64 9.99 23.70 -33.31
CA THR A 64 9.13 22.51 -33.40
C THR A 64 9.15 21.92 -34.80
N SER A 65 10.13 21.05 -35.07
CA SER A 65 10.10 20.15 -36.24
C SER A 65 9.30 18.88 -35.93
N GLN A 66 8.73 18.25 -36.96
CA GLN A 66 7.91 17.05 -36.82
C GLN A 66 8.64 15.89 -36.10
N GLU A 67 9.95 15.78 -36.28
CA GLU A 67 10.80 14.80 -35.58
C GLU A 67 10.83 15.03 -34.06
N VAL A 68 10.85 16.28 -33.62
CA VAL A 68 10.89 16.66 -32.20
C VAL A 68 9.61 16.22 -31.50
N ILE A 69 8.46 16.33 -32.18
CA ILE A 69 7.17 15.89 -31.66
C ILE A 69 7.17 14.38 -31.43
N ILE A 70 7.73 13.61 -32.38
CA ILE A 70 7.84 12.15 -32.26
C ILE A 70 8.74 11.78 -31.07
N TYR A 71 9.89 12.44 -30.92
CA TYR A 71 10.79 12.24 -29.78
C TYR A 71 10.14 12.61 -28.44
N ALA A 72 9.37 13.70 -28.38
CA ALA A 72 8.68 14.12 -27.16
C ALA A 72 7.63 13.10 -26.72
N VAL A 73 6.82 12.58 -27.65
CA VAL A 73 5.80 11.56 -27.35
C VAL A 73 6.48 10.25 -26.92
N ALA A 74 7.54 9.82 -27.60
CA ALA A 74 8.29 8.61 -27.25
C ALA A 74 8.91 8.71 -25.84
N THR A 75 9.49 9.85 -25.51
CA THR A 75 10.10 10.13 -24.20
C THR A 75 9.02 10.14 -23.10
N GLY A 76 7.87 10.77 -23.36
CA GLY A 76 6.74 10.78 -22.42
C GLY A 76 6.19 9.39 -22.14
N LEU A 77 6.00 8.58 -23.19
CA LEU A 77 5.52 7.19 -23.06
C LEU A 77 6.49 6.33 -22.23
N SER A 78 7.80 6.51 -22.45
CA SER A 78 8.85 5.76 -21.71
C SER A 78 8.86 6.04 -20.21
N MET A 79 8.27 7.15 -19.76
CA MET A 79 8.26 7.55 -18.36
C MET A 79 7.17 6.86 -17.54
N ILE A 80 6.18 6.23 -18.20
CA ILE A 80 5.06 5.56 -17.54
C ILE A 80 5.55 4.23 -16.94
N PRO A 81 5.49 4.03 -15.61
CA PRO A 81 6.02 2.82 -14.96
C PRO A 81 5.02 1.64 -15.05
N ALA A 82 4.62 1.27 -16.27
CA ALA A 82 3.63 0.22 -16.51
C ALA A 82 4.09 -1.16 -16.02
N SER A 83 5.40 -1.45 -16.12
CA SER A 83 5.99 -2.72 -15.71
C SER A 83 5.87 -2.99 -14.21
N ILE A 84 5.98 -1.96 -13.37
CA ILE A 84 5.94 -2.10 -11.91
C ILE A 84 4.56 -2.59 -11.45
N VAL A 85 3.48 -2.07 -12.05
CA VAL A 85 2.10 -2.45 -11.72
C VAL A 85 1.83 -3.92 -12.05
N VAL A 86 2.37 -4.39 -13.17
CA VAL A 86 2.22 -5.79 -13.62
C VAL A 86 2.96 -6.74 -12.68
N VAL A 87 4.23 -6.47 -12.38
CA VAL A 87 5.03 -7.31 -11.48
C VAL A 87 4.41 -7.37 -10.08
N LEU A 88 3.88 -6.25 -9.59
CA LEU A 88 3.17 -6.18 -8.31
C LEU A 88 1.95 -7.12 -8.28
N THR A 89 1.13 -7.08 -9.33
CA THR A 89 -0.09 -7.89 -9.39
C THR A 89 0.25 -9.39 -9.41
N ILE A 90 1.27 -9.79 -10.18
CA ILE A 90 1.74 -11.18 -10.27
C ILE A 90 2.27 -11.67 -8.92
N THR A 91 3.09 -10.86 -8.24
CA THR A 91 3.65 -11.21 -6.93
C THR A 91 2.58 -11.36 -5.86
N MET A 92 1.59 -10.45 -5.81
CA MET A 92 0.43 -10.57 -4.91
C MET A 92 -0.42 -11.80 -5.19
N ALA A 93 -0.66 -12.12 -6.46
CA ALA A 93 -1.42 -13.31 -6.85
C ALA A 93 -0.68 -14.61 -6.47
N ALA A 94 0.63 -14.68 -6.71
CA ALA A 94 1.47 -15.80 -6.31
C ALA A 94 1.50 -15.97 -4.78
N GLY A 95 1.62 -14.87 -4.03
CA GLY A 95 1.56 -14.87 -2.57
C GLY A 95 0.23 -15.41 -2.05
N THR A 96 -0.88 -14.94 -2.62
CA THR A 96 -2.23 -15.40 -2.26
C THR A 96 -2.41 -16.89 -2.53
N LYS A 97 -1.95 -17.39 -3.68
CA LYS A 97 -2.00 -18.81 -4.04
C LYS A 97 -1.31 -19.69 -2.98
N ARG A 98 -0.16 -19.24 -2.46
CA ARG A 98 0.59 -19.95 -1.41
C ARG A 98 -0.11 -19.91 -0.05
N MET A 99 -0.85 -18.86 0.26
CA MET A 99 -1.64 -18.75 1.50
C MET A 99 -2.86 -19.67 1.49
N VAL A 100 -3.53 -19.79 0.34
CA VAL A 100 -4.69 -20.69 0.17
C VAL A 100 -4.29 -22.16 0.38
N GLN A 101 -3.09 -22.56 -0.08
CA GLN A 101 -2.56 -23.90 0.19
C GLN A 101 -2.38 -24.22 1.68
N ARG A 102 -2.31 -23.19 2.54
CA ARG A 102 -2.21 -23.31 4.00
C ARG A 102 -3.55 -23.05 4.71
N HIS A 103 -4.68 -23.15 3.99
CA HIS A 103 -6.03 -22.92 4.51
C HIS A 103 -6.31 -21.47 4.96
N ILE A 104 -5.59 -20.48 4.42
CA ILE A 104 -5.83 -19.06 4.66
C ILE A 104 -6.58 -18.47 3.47
N ILE A 105 -7.79 -17.96 3.70
CA ILE A 105 -8.62 -17.35 2.65
C ILE A 105 -8.43 -15.83 2.65
N VAL A 106 -7.83 -15.32 1.59
CA VAL A 106 -7.65 -13.88 1.38
C VAL A 106 -8.83 -13.34 0.55
N ARG A 107 -9.66 -12.48 1.14
CA ARG A 107 -10.81 -11.87 0.45
C ARG A 107 -10.45 -10.62 -0.36
N ASN A 108 -9.42 -9.89 0.09
CA ASN A 108 -8.95 -8.67 -0.53
C ASN A 108 -7.41 -8.66 -0.57
N LEU A 109 -6.83 -8.44 -1.75
CA LEU A 109 -5.36 -8.34 -1.91
C LEU A 109 -4.76 -7.19 -1.09
N LYS A 110 -5.52 -6.11 -0.90
CA LYS A 110 -5.14 -4.98 -0.04
C LYS A 110 -4.81 -5.38 1.40
N SER A 111 -5.44 -6.44 1.92
CA SER A 111 -5.18 -6.91 3.28
C SER A 111 -3.80 -7.54 3.42
N LEU A 112 -3.24 -8.15 2.36
CA LEU A 112 -1.90 -8.74 2.39
C LEU A 112 -0.83 -7.69 2.65
N GLU A 113 -1.03 -6.50 2.11
CA GLU A 113 -0.10 -5.38 2.23
C GLU A 113 -0.12 -4.77 3.64
N VAL A 114 -1.31 -4.72 4.26
CA VAL A 114 -1.45 -4.28 5.64
C VAL A 114 -0.85 -5.32 6.60
N LEU A 115 -1.01 -6.61 6.31
CA LEU A 115 -0.40 -7.69 7.09
C LEU A 115 1.13 -7.65 7.04
N ASP A 116 1.73 -7.18 5.95
CA ASP A 116 3.19 -7.00 5.84
C ASP A 116 3.69 -5.83 6.72
N ALA A 117 2.87 -4.78 6.85
CA ALA A 117 3.21 -3.59 7.62
C ALA A 117 2.77 -3.64 9.10
N VAL A 118 2.21 -4.75 9.57
CA VAL A 118 1.68 -4.86 10.94
C VAL A 118 2.82 -4.98 11.95
N THR A 119 2.84 -4.10 12.94
CA THR A 119 3.79 -4.14 14.06
C THR A 119 3.16 -4.71 15.33
N ASP A 120 1.85 -4.50 15.50
CA ASP A 120 1.12 -4.83 16.72
C ASP A 120 -0.07 -5.74 16.37
N ILE A 121 -0.13 -6.91 17.02
CA ILE A 121 -1.19 -7.89 16.79
C ILE A 121 -2.16 -7.84 17.97
N CYS A 122 -3.32 -7.22 17.75
CA CYS A 122 -4.44 -7.32 18.68
C CYS A 122 -5.21 -8.61 18.39
N SER A 123 -5.18 -9.57 19.31
CA SER A 123 -5.92 -10.83 19.19
C SER A 123 -7.04 -10.88 20.21
N ASP A 124 -8.23 -11.32 19.78
CA ASP A 124 -9.34 -11.55 20.70
C ASP A 124 -9.10 -12.81 21.54
N LYS A 125 -9.56 -12.82 22.80
CA LYS A 125 -9.33 -13.94 23.71
C LYS A 125 -10.28 -15.11 23.41
N THR A 126 -11.58 -14.84 23.29
CA THR A 126 -12.59 -15.89 23.23
C THR A 126 -12.83 -16.31 21.79
N GLY A 127 -12.63 -17.59 21.46
CA GLY A 127 -12.84 -18.09 20.10
C GLY A 127 -11.66 -17.84 19.13
N THR A 128 -10.66 -17.03 19.49
CA THR A 128 -9.40 -16.88 18.74
C THR A 128 -8.21 -17.48 19.49
N LEU A 129 -7.82 -16.95 20.66
CA LEU A 129 -6.76 -17.56 21.49
C LEU A 129 -7.24 -18.79 22.25
N THR A 130 -8.53 -18.81 22.63
CA THR A 130 -9.17 -19.92 23.34
C THR A 130 -10.20 -20.59 22.45
N GLN A 131 -10.47 -21.88 22.70
CA GLN A 131 -11.48 -22.63 21.94
C GLN A 131 -12.93 -22.22 22.24
N GLY A 132 -13.15 -21.16 23.04
CA GLY A 132 -14.50 -20.72 23.45
C GLY A 132 -15.26 -21.74 24.30
N LYS A 133 -14.56 -22.74 24.84
CA LYS A 133 -15.12 -23.83 25.65
C LYS A 133 -14.50 -23.80 27.05
N MET A 134 -15.33 -23.92 28.08
CA MET A 134 -14.84 -24.10 29.45
C MET A 134 -14.40 -25.54 29.64
N VAL A 135 -13.13 -25.73 30.02
CA VAL A 135 -12.53 -27.04 30.26
C VAL A 135 -11.86 -27.00 31.64
N ALA A 136 -12.17 -27.98 32.49
CA ALA A 136 -11.50 -28.13 33.78
C ALA A 136 -10.02 -28.46 33.53
N ARG A 137 -9.11 -27.62 34.01
CA ARG A 137 -7.66 -27.76 33.78
C ARG A 137 -6.96 -28.60 34.84
N GLY A 138 -7.44 -28.55 36.08
CA GLY A 138 -6.88 -29.30 37.19
C GLY A 138 -7.92 -29.44 38.28
N ALA A 139 -7.74 -30.47 39.11
CA ALA A 139 -8.55 -30.70 40.29
C ALA A 139 -7.60 -30.90 41.47
N TRP A 140 -7.89 -30.21 42.58
CA TRP A 140 -7.15 -30.39 43.81
C TRP A 140 -7.80 -31.52 44.62
N ILE A 141 -7.05 -32.60 44.82
CA ILE A 141 -7.44 -33.72 45.68
C ILE A 141 -6.47 -33.72 46.86
N THR A 142 -6.99 -33.81 48.08
CA THR A 142 -6.18 -33.79 49.31
C THR A 142 -5.13 -34.92 49.27
N GLY A 143 -3.86 -34.54 49.15
CA GLY A 143 -2.71 -35.45 49.08
C GLY A 143 -2.08 -35.64 47.69
N LEU A 144 -2.74 -35.23 46.60
CA LEU A 144 -2.18 -35.27 45.24
C LEU A 144 -2.67 -34.09 44.40
N CYS A 145 -1.73 -33.23 44.00
CA CYS A 145 -1.99 -32.17 43.02
C CYS A 145 -1.78 -32.76 41.61
N PHE A 146 -2.86 -32.94 40.84
CA PHE A 146 -2.77 -33.23 39.41
C PHE A 146 -2.76 -31.89 38.66
N ALA A 147 -1.59 -31.55 38.11
CA ALA A 147 -1.38 -30.39 37.24
C ALA A 147 -1.69 -30.73 35.78
#